data_AF-K9ZFU1-F1
#
_entry.id   AF-K9ZFU1-F1
#
_cell.length_a   1.000
_cell.length_b   1.000
_cell.length_c   1.000
_cell.angle_alpha   90.00
_cell.angle_beta   90.00
_cell.angle_gamma   90.00
#
_symmetry.space_group_name_H-M   'P 1'
#
loop_
_entity.id
_entity.type
_entity.pdbx_description
1 polymer ?
#
loop_
_entity_poly.entity_id
_entity_poly.type
_entity_poly.pdbx_seq_one_letter_code
_entity_poly.pdbx_strand_id
1 'polypeptide(L)'
;MPWSRIISGIIAIALALSATLLGGWYFTVAIAIVVFLGQQEYFNLVRARGIAPAAKTTIFVSQILLAICTLDSSLADAVMPIAGTLICFYLLFQPQLATIADISASIMGLFYVGYLPSYWVRLRNLDSLSISNLPFGGYWPSNWNDVLTQGNLTALPQGLTFTILTFLCIWAADIGAYVIGKFFGKTRLSDISPKKTVEGAVFGITGSVIVALVGAYFLNLPHCLITGSALGLLIGIASLLGDLTESMLKRDAGVKDSGQLIPGHGGILDRTDSYIFTAPLVYYFVTLLLRS
;
A
#
# COMPACT_ATOMS: atom_id res chain seq x y z
N MET A 1 -10.98 16.72 -20.47
CA MET A 1 -11.05 15.64 -19.45
C MET A 1 -12.35 15.84 -18.68
N PRO A 2 -13.17 14.82 -18.43
CA PRO A 2 -14.45 15.03 -17.75
C PRO A 2 -14.18 15.47 -16.30
N TRP A 3 -14.77 16.60 -15.90
CA TRP A 3 -14.58 17.26 -14.60
C TRP A 3 -14.78 16.31 -13.41
N SER A 4 -15.66 15.32 -13.58
CA SER A 4 -15.92 14.24 -12.61
C SER A 4 -14.68 13.46 -12.20
N ARG A 5 -13.72 13.25 -13.11
CA ARG A 5 -12.47 12.56 -12.83
C ARG A 5 -11.57 13.36 -11.89
N ILE A 6 -11.43 14.66 -12.14
CA ILE A 6 -10.55 15.51 -11.34
C ILE A 6 -11.12 15.61 -9.92
N ILE A 7 -12.43 15.80 -9.80
CA ILE A 7 -13.13 15.89 -8.51
C ILE A 7 -12.98 14.59 -7.71
N SER A 8 -13.22 13.42 -8.31
CA SER A 8 -13.09 12.14 -7.60
C SER A 8 -11.66 11.89 -7.11
N GLY A 9 -10.64 12.27 -7.89
CA GLY A 9 -9.24 12.16 -7.49
C GLY A 9 -8.90 13.07 -6.31
N ILE A 10 -9.34 14.33 -6.34
CA ILE A 10 -9.12 15.30 -5.24
C ILE A 10 -9.79 14.81 -3.95
N ILE A 11 -11.04 14.33 -4.04
CA ILE A 11 -11.77 13.80 -2.88
C ILE A 11 -11.05 12.58 -2.29
N ALA A 12 -10.59 11.66 -3.13
CA ALA A 12 -9.86 10.47 -2.68
C ALA A 12 -8.54 10.84 -1.97
N ILE A 13 -7.77 11.78 -2.51
CA ILE A 13 -6.54 12.28 -1.89
C ILE A 13 -6.86 12.97 -0.55
N ALA A 14 -7.89 13.83 -0.50
CA ALA A 14 -8.29 14.51 0.72
C ALA A 14 -8.75 13.52 1.81
N LEU A 15 -9.47 12.46 1.43
CA LEU A 15 -9.90 11.40 2.33
C LEU A 15 -8.70 10.57 2.83
N ALA A 16 -7.77 10.19 1.94
CA ALA A 16 -6.57 9.46 2.31
C ALA A 16 -5.66 10.27 3.25
N LEU A 17 -5.44 11.55 2.95
CA LEU A 17 -4.65 12.44 3.80
C LEU A 17 -5.33 12.68 5.15
N SER A 18 -6.64 12.94 5.17
CA SER A 18 -7.36 13.13 6.44
C SER A 18 -7.35 11.87 7.31
N ALA A 19 -7.56 10.68 6.73
CA ALA A 19 -7.43 9.42 7.45
C ALA A 19 -6.01 9.20 8.00
N THR A 20 -4.99 9.55 7.21
CA THR A 20 -3.57 9.46 7.61
C THR A 20 -3.26 10.38 8.79
N LEU A 21 -3.77 11.62 8.75
CA LEU A 21 -3.63 12.60 9.82
C LEU A 21 -4.35 12.16 11.10
N LEU A 22 -5.59 11.66 10.99
CA LEU A 22 -6.39 11.22 12.14
C LEU A 22 -5.80 9.98 12.85
N GLY A 23 -5.20 9.05 12.10
CA GLY A 23 -4.54 7.86 12.65
C GLY A 23 -5.50 6.84 13.30
N GLY A 24 -4.91 5.84 13.97
CA GLY A 24 -5.64 4.83 14.74
C GLY A 24 -6.75 4.11 13.96
N TRP A 25 -7.94 4.03 14.57
CA TRP A 25 -9.10 3.38 13.95
C TRP A 25 -9.58 4.07 12.67
N TYR A 26 -9.43 5.40 12.54
CA TYR A 26 -9.83 6.11 11.32
C TYR A 26 -8.98 5.68 10.12
N PHE A 27 -7.66 5.62 10.30
CA PHE A 27 -6.75 5.12 9.28
C PHE A 27 -7.01 3.64 8.97
N THR A 28 -7.27 2.84 9.99
CA THR A 28 -7.54 1.40 9.84
C THR A 28 -8.82 1.14 9.07
N VAL A 29 -9.89 1.88 9.36
CA VAL A 29 -11.15 1.79 8.61
C VAL A 29 -10.93 2.22 7.16
N ALA A 30 -10.13 3.25 6.89
CA ALA A 30 -9.80 3.66 5.53
C ALA A 30 -9.05 2.56 4.76
N ILE A 31 -8.02 1.95 5.37
CA ILE A 31 -7.29 0.82 4.78
C ILE A 31 -8.21 -0.41 4.64
N ALA A 32 -9.09 -0.68 5.59
CA ALA A 32 -10.07 -1.76 5.55
C ALA A 32 -11.01 -1.64 4.34
N ILE A 33 -11.52 -0.43 4.07
CA ILE A 33 -12.34 -0.14 2.88
C ILE A 33 -11.52 -0.39 1.60
N VAL A 34 -10.29 0.11 1.53
CA VAL A 34 -9.41 -0.09 0.37
C VAL A 34 -9.14 -1.59 0.13
N VAL A 35 -8.77 -2.33 1.17
CA VAL A 35 -8.51 -3.78 1.12
C VAL A 35 -9.76 -4.55 0.71
N PHE A 36 -10.92 -4.20 1.28
CA PHE A 36 -12.19 -4.84 0.93
C PHE A 36 -12.52 -4.68 -0.56
N LEU A 37 -12.44 -3.46 -1.08
CA LEU A 37 -12.72 -3.18 -2.49
C LEU A 37 -11.66 -3.80 -3.41
N GLY A 38 -10.37 -3.70 -3.06
CA GLY A 38 -9.27 -4.31 -3.80
C GLY A 38 -9.38 -5.83 -3.87
N GLN A 39 -9.80 -6.48 -2.79
CA GLN A 39 -10.01 -7.94 -2.76
C GLN A 39 -11.20 -8.35 -3.63
N GLN A 40 -12.29 -7.57 -3.66
CA GLN A 40 -13.40 -7.83 -4.57
C GLN A 40 -12.93 -7.80 -6.03
N GLU A 41 -12.16 -6.80 -6.42
CA GLU A 41 -11.59 -6.68 -7.77
C GLU A 41 -10.65 -7.85 -8.08
N TYR A 42 -9.71 -8.15 -7.18
CA TYR A 42 -8.81 -9.28 -7.32
C TYR A 42 -9.56 -10.61 -7.52
N PHE A 43 -10.57 -10.91 -6.68
CA PHE A 43 -11.32 -12.15 -6.82
C PHE A 43 -12.21 -12.18 -8.07
N ASN A 44 -12.63 -11.03 -8.58
CA ASN A 44 -13.32 -10.95 -9.87
C ASN A 44 -12.36 -11.26 -11.04
N LEU A 45 -11.10 -10.80 -10.98
CA LEU A 45 -10.06 -11.17 -11.95
C LEU A 45 -9.81 -12.68 -11.96
N VAL A 46 -9.68 -13.27 -10.77
CA VAL A 46 -9.49 -14.72 -10.60
C VAL A 46 -10.68 -15.51 -11.15
N ARG A 47 -11.92 -15.07 -10.85
CA ARG A 47 -13.14 -15.71 -11.38
C ARG A 47 -13.28 -15.59 -12.89
N ALA A 48 -12.76 -14.52 -13.49
CA ALA A 48 -12.74 -14.37 -14.96
C ALA A 48 -11.93 -15.49 -15.65
N ARG A 49 -11.03 -16.16 -14.91
CA ARG A 49 -10.26 -17.32 -15.37
C ARG A 49 -10.92 -18.67 -15.07
N GLY A 50 -12.16 -18.67 -14.57
CA GLY A 50 -12.87 -19.88 -14.20
C GLY A 50 -12.40 -20.51 -12.89
N ILE A 51 -11.58 -19.80 -12.10
CA ILE A 51 -11.12 -20.23 -10.78
C ILE A 51 -12.18 -19.84 -9.74
N ALA A 52 -12.47 -20.72 -8.79
CA ALA A 52 -13.48 -20.57 -7.74
C ALA A 52 -12.82 -20.38 -6.36
N PRO A 53 -12.22 -19.21 -6.08
CA PRO A 53 -11.52 -18.97 -4.82
C PRO A 53 -12.50 -18.83 -3.65
N ALA A 54 -12.01 -19.12 -2.44
CA ALA A 54 -12.67 -18.84 -1.17
C ALA A 54 -12.69 -17.33 -0.84
N ALA A 55 -13.32 -16.54 -1.72
CA ALA A 55 -13.28 -15.09 -1.67
C ALA A 55 -13.89 -14.51 -0.38
N LYS A 56 -15.07 -15.01 0.03
CA LYS A 56 -15.78 -14.49 1.21
C LYS A 56 -15.01 -14.70 2.51
N THR A 57 -14.46 -15.90 2.70
CA THR A 57 -13.67 -16.22 3.88
C THR A 57 -12.38 -15.43 3.89
N THR A 58 -11.69 -15.32 2.75
CA THR A 58 -10.46 -14.53 2.63
C THR A 58 -10.69 -13.05 2.95
N ILE A 59 -11.76 -12.45 2.43
CA ILE A 59 -12.13 -11.06 2.73
C ILE A 59 -12.39 -10.89 4.23
N PHE A 60 -13.24 -11.75 4.81
CA PHE A 60 -13.58 -11.67 6.23
C PHE A 60 -12.34 -11.75 7.13
N VAL A 61 -11.45 -12.70 6.86
CA VAL A 61 -10.23 -12.87 7.65
C VAL A 61 -9.26 -11.70 7.47
N SER A 62 -9.20 -11.10 6.27
CA SER A 62 -8.39 -9.90 6.02
C SER A 62 -8.89 -8.69 6.80
N GLN A 63 -10.21 -8.55 6.98
CA GLN A 63 -10.78 -7.49 7.81
C GLN A 63 -10.47 -7.71 9.31
N ILE A 64 -10.55 -8.96 9.78
CA ILE A 64 -10.13 -9.32 11.14
C ILE A 64 -8.64 -9.03 11.34
N LEU A 65 -7.78 -9.36 10.38
CA LEU A 65 -6.34 -9.08 10.44
C LEU A 65 -6.09 -7.58 10.68
N LEU A 66 -6.76 -6.70 9.93
CA LEU A 66 -6.59 -5.25 10.07
C LEU A 66 -7.05 -4.74 11.43
N ALA A 67 -8.14 -5.31 11.97
CA ALA A 67 -8.62 -4.99 13.32
C ALA A 67 -7.70 -5.55 14.42
N ILE A 68 -7.02 -6.68 14.20
CA ILE A 68 -6.00 -7.18 15.13
C ILE A 68 -4.76 -6.30 15.07
N CYS A 69 -4.34 -5.84 13.88
CA CYS A 69 -3.17 -4.96 13.73
C CYS A 69 -3.28 -3.65 14.53
N THR A 70 -4.49 -3.14 14.78
CA THR A 70 -4.69 -1.96 15.63
C THR A 70 -4.64 -2.26 17.11
N LEU A 71 -5.06 -3.46 17.52
CA LEU A 71 -5.10 -3.87 18.92
C LEU A 71 -3.72 -4.35 19.38
N ASP A 72 -3.10 -5.22 18.58
CA ASP A 72 -1.78 -5.80 18.84
C ASP A 72 -1.10 -6.18 17.53
N SER A 73 -0.03 -5.46 17.20
CA SER A 73 0.78 -5.71 16.01
C SER A 73 1.51 -7.07 16.03
N SER A 74 1.78 -7.65 17.21
CA SER A 74 2.48 -8.94 17.35
C SER A 74 1.58 -10.12 17.00
N LEU A 75 0.31 -10.06 17.39
CA LEU A 75 -0.68 -11.10 17.07
C LEU A 75 -1.01 -11.14 15.58
N ALA A 76 -0.85 -10.02 14.87
CA ALA A 76 -1.17 -9.93 13.46
C ALA A 76 -0.31 -10.84 12.57
N ASP A 77 0.91 -11.21 12.98
CA ASP A 77 1.75 -12.15 12.23
C ASP A 77 1.28 -13.60 12.35
N ALA A 78 0.67 -13.95 13.49
CA ALA A 78 0.06 -15.26 13.68
C ALA A 78 -1.23 -15.44 12.83
N VAL A 79 -1.89 -14.34 12.47
CA VAL A 79 -3.14 -14.39 11.68
C VAL A 79 -2.88 -14.98 10.30
N MET A 80 -1.75 -14.73 9.64
CA MET A 80 -1.48 -15.24 8.30
C MET A 80 -1.46 -16.79 8.22
N PRO A 81 -0.65 -17.53 9.02
CA PRO A 81 -0.66 -18.99 8.97
C PRO A 81 -1.97 -19.60 9.46
N ILE A 82 -2.64 -18.99 10.46
CA ILE A 82 -3.95 -19.45 10.95
C ILE A 82 -5.01 -19.29 9.86
N ALA A 83 -5.08 -18.11 9.25
CA ALA A 83 -5.98 -17.78 8.16
C ALA A 83 -5.78 -18.68 6.95
N GLY A 84 -4.53 -18.88 6.53
CA GLY A 84 -4.19 -19.79 5.43
C GLY A 84 -4.67 -21.20 5.69
N THR A 85 -4.44 -21.71 6.91
CA THR A 85 -4.91 -23.05 7.33
C THR A 85 -6.44 -23.14 7.30
N LEU A 86 -7.15 -22.13 7.82
CA LEU A 86 -8.61 -22.09 7.82
C LEU A 86 -9.19 -22.00 6.39
N ILE A 87 -8.55 -21.27 5.49
CA ILE A 87 -8.94 -21.19 4.08
C ILE A 87 -8.79 -22.56 3.41
N CYS A 88 -7.64 -23.22 3.59
CA CYS A 88 -7.39 -24.57 3.07
C CYS A 88 -8.41 -25.58 3.61
N PHE A 89 -8.67 -25.52 4.92
CA PHE A 89 -9.68 -26.36 5.56
C PHE A 89 -11.07 -26.10 4.99
N TYR A 90 -11.48 -24.85 4.84
CA TYR A 90 -12.78 -24.47 4.27
C TYR A 90 -12.96 -24.98 2.83
N LEU A 91 -11.91 -24.90 2.00
CA LEU A 91 -11.94 -25.38 0.62
C LEU A 91 -12.08 -26.90 0.52
N LEU A 92 -11.65 -27.66 1.54
CA LEU A 92 -11.81 -29.11 1.59
C LEU A 92 -13.27 -29.55 1.74
N PHE A 93 -14.12 -28.72 2.35
CA PHE A 93 -15.55 -29.00 2.54
C PHE A 93 -16.44 -28.39 1.44
N GLN A 94 -15.84 -27.86 0.36
CA GLN A 94 -16.63 -27.38 -0.77
C GLN A 94 -17.25 -28.55 -1.55
N PRO A 95 -18.46 -28.40 -2.13
CA PRO A 95 -19.12 -29.45 -2.89
C PRO A 95 -18.33 -29.91 -4.14
N GLN A 96 -17.47 -29.04 -4.67
CA GLN A 96 -16.57 -29.33 -5.77
C GLN A 96 -15.15 -29.43 -5.24
N LEU A 97 -14.38 -30.41 -5.74
CA LEU A 97 -12.98 -30.57 -5.37
C LEU A 97 -12.22 -29.29 -5.72
N ALA A 98 -11.71 -28.61 -4.69
CA ALA A 98 -10.90 -27.42 -4.87
C ALA A 98 -9.63 -27.77 -5.65
N THR A 99 -9.35 -26.98 -6.68
CA THR A 99 -8.14 -27.11 -7.47
C THR A 99 -6.96 -26.43 -6.77
N ILE A 100 -5.74 -26.78 -7.18
CA ILE A 100 -4.52 -26.09 -6.73
C ILE A 100 -4.62 -24.58 -7.04
N ALA A 101 -5.27 -24.21 -8.14
CA ALA A 101 -5.49 -22.82 -8.53
C ALA A 101 -6.42 -22.09 -7.55
N ASP A 102 -7.48 -22.73 -7.07
CA ASP A 102 -8.41 -22.14 -6.10
C ASP A 102 -7.72 -21.81 -4.78
N ILE A 103 -6.95 -22.77 -4.26
CA ILE A 103 -6.17 -22.61 -3.03
C ILE A 103 -5.12 -21.50 -3.21
N SER A 104 -4.34 -21.57 -4.29
CA SER A 104 -3.28 -20.60 -4.59
C SER A 104 -3.85 -19.19 -4.74
N ALA A 105 -4.97 -19.03 -5.45
CA ALA A 105 -5.59 -17.73 -5.64
C ALA A 105 -6.17 -17.16 -4.34
N SER A 106 -6.72 -17.99 -3.46
CA SER A 106 -7.18 -17.57 -2.13
C SER A 106 -6.04 -17.16 -1.21
N ILE A 107 -4.97 -17.96 -1.14
CA ILE A 107 -3.79 -17.62 -0.34
C ILE A 107 -3.13 -16.35 -0.89
N MET A 108 -3.02 -16.21 -2.21
CA MET A 108 -2.49 -15.01 -2.84
C MET A 108 -3.38 -13.79 -2.55
N GLY A 109 -4.71 -13.91 -2.60
CA GLY A 109 -5.62 -12.81 -2.25
C GLY A 109 -5.52 -12.38 -0.79
N LEU A 110 -5.27 -13.34 0.12
CA LEU A 110 -4.98 -13.07 1.53
C LEU A 110 -3.64 -12.37 1.69
N PHE A 111 -2.58 -12.92 1.09
CA PHE A 111 -1.22 -12.39 1.21
C PHE A 111 -1.10 -11.01 0.55
N TYR A 112 -1.36 -10.94 -0.75
CA TYR A 112 -1.12 -9.77 -1.59
C TYR A 112 -2.04 -8.60 -1.22
N VAL A 113 -3.36 -8.80 -1.13
CA VAL A 113 -4.30 -7.69 -0.94
C VAL A 113 -4.74 -7.53 0.52
N GLY A 114 -4.54 -8.55 1.38
CA GLY A 114 -4.88 -8.49 2.81
C GLY A 114 -3.68 -8.20 3.70
N TYR A 115 -2.71 -9.11 3.71
CA TYR A 115 -1.58 -9.11 4.65
C TYR A 115 -0.57 -8.02 4.35
N LEU A 116 -0.16 -7.82 3.10
CA LEU A 116 0.81 -6.76 2.77
C LEU A 116 0.28 -5.34 3.10
N PRO A 117 -0.98 -4.96 2.76
CA PRO A 117 -1.52 -3.66 3.14
C PRO A 117 -1.71 -3.48 4.66
N SER A 118 -1.78 -4.56 5.44
CA SER A 118 -1.86 -4.46 6.91
C SER A 118 -0.64 -3.76 7.52
N TYR A 119 0.50 -3.79 6.83
CA TYR A 119 1.70 -3.07 7.25
C TYR A 119 1.55 -1.54 7.20
N TRP A 120 0.61 -0.99 6.43
CA TRP A 120 0.29 0.44 6.53
C TRP A 120 -0.26 0.78 7.90
N VAL A 121 -1.17 -0.05 8.44
CA VAL A 121 -1.75 0.13 9.77
C VAL A 121 -0.66 0.01 10.84
N ARG A 122 0.23 -0.99 10.71
CA ARG A 122 1.36 -1.19 11.62
C ARG A 122 2.35 -0.03 11.57
N LEU A 123 2.70 0.44 10.37
CA LEU A 123 3.58 1.59 10.14
C LEU A 123 2.98 2.84 10.80
N ARG A 124 1.68 3.06 10.64
CA ARG A 124 1.00 4.22 11.23
C ARG A 124 0.91 4.15 12.76
N ASN A 125 0.91 2.94 13.33
CA ASN A 125 0.80 2.68 14.78
C ASN A 125 2.15 2.47 15.48
N LEU A 126 3.29 2.76 14.84
CA LEU A 126 4.63 2.53 15.40
C LEU A 126 4.90 3.16 16.79
N ASP A 127 4.16 4.20 17.16
CA ASP A 127 4.36 4.96 18.41
C ASP A 127 3.20 4.81 19.41
N SER A 128 2.15 4.05 19.08
CA SER A 128 1.00 3.90 19.97
C SER A 128 1.28 2.86 21.07
N LEU A 129 1.73 3.32 22.23
CA LEU A 129 1.84 2.52 23.46
C LEU A 129 0.50 2.36 24.21
N SER A 130 -0.56 3.01 23.74
CA SER A 130 -1.85 3.05 24.44
C SER A 130 -3.00 3.07 23.45
N ILE A 131 -3.93 2.14 23.67
CA ILE A 131 -5.18 1.92 22.95
C ILE A 131 -6.02 3.22 22.98
N SER A 132 -5.82 4.14 22.03
CA SER A 132 -6.65 5.34 21.93
C SER A 132 -7.87 5.07 21.04
N ASN A 133 -8.94 4.59 21.68
CA ASN A 133 -10.25 4.30 21.07
C ASN A 133 -11.09 5.57 20.81
N LEU A 134 -10.55 6.54 20.04
CA LEU A 134 -11.21 7.77 19.51
C LEU A 134 -11.42 8.95 20.51
N PRO A 135 -11.56 10.22 20.07
CA PRO A 135 -10.80 10.96 19.06
C PRO A 135 -9.72 11.88 19.67
N PHE A 136 -8.66 12.17 18.88
CA PHE A 136 -7.51 13.06 19.13
C PHE A 136 -6.43 12.63 20.15
N GLY A 137 -6.52 11.41 20.70
CA GLY A 137 -5.54 10.87 21.66
C GLY A 137 -4.20 10.43 21.02
N GLY A 138 -3.31 11.39 20.76
CA GLY A 138 -1.87 11.16 20.55
C GLY A 138 -1.34 11.25 19.11
N TYR A 139 -2.20 11.50 18.13
CA TYR A 139 -1.78 11.61 16.72
C TYR A 139 -1.48 13.03 16.25
N TRP A 140 -1.75 14.00 17.12
CA TRP A 140 -1.49 15.40 16.88
C TRP A 140 -0.29 15.87 17.70
N PRO A 141 0.59 16.74 17.16
CA PRO A 141 1.62 17.36 17.98
C PRO A 141 0.96 18.12 19.13
N SER A 142 1.47 17.94 20.34
CA SER A 142 1.00 18.65 21.53
C SER A 142 1.21 20.16 21.41
N ASN A 143 2.22 20.60 20.66
CA ASN A 143 2.55 21.99 20.41
C ASN A 143 2.68 22.26 18.90
N TRP A 144 1.74 23.01 18.35
CA TRP A 144 1.78 23.46 16.95
C TRP A 144 2.88 24.47 16.65
N ASN A 145 3.31 25.24 17.65
CA ASN A 145 4.34 26.26 17.46
C ASN A 145 5.68 25.62 17.08
N ASP A 146 6.03 24.45 17.59
CA ASP A 146 7.30 23.79 17.26
C ASP A 146 7.35 23.34 15.78
N VAL A 147 6.18 22.95 15.23
CA VAL A 147 6.04 22.59 13.81
C VAL A 147 5.99 23.83 12.91
N LEU A 148 5.20 24.84 13.29
CA LEU A 148 4.94 26.02 12.45
C LEU A 148 6.02 27.11 12.53
N THR A 149 6.70 27.26 13.68
CA THR A 149 7.69 28.33 13.89
C THR A 149 9.14 27.83 13.84
N GLN A 150 9.43 26.58 14.22
CA GLN A 150 10.78 26.02 14.19
C GLN A 150 11.00 25.00 13.07
N GLY A 151 9.96 24.63 12.32
CA GLY A 151 10.05 23.63 11.25
C GLY A 151 10.47 22.25 11.73
N ASN A 152 10.35 21.96 13.02
CA ASN A 152 10.89 20.74 13.60
C ASN A 152 9.90 19.57 13.40
N LEU A 153 10.04 18.86 12.28
CA LEU A 153 9.19 17.71 11.93
C LEU A 153 9.41 16.50 12.85
N THR A 154 10.45 16.49 13.70
CA THR A 154 10.68 15.41 14.67
C THR A 154 9.69 15.41 15.82
N ALA A 155 8.93 16.50 16.02
CA ALA A 155 7.87 16.57 17.03
C ALA A 155 6.60 15.79 16.62
N LEU A 156 6.48 15.40 15.36
CA LEU A 156 5.36 14.60 14.86
C LEU A 156 5.60 13.10 15.15
N PRO A 157 4.52 12.30 15.32
CA PRO A 157 4.64 10.85 15.44
C PRO A 157 5.43 10.27 14.26
N GLN A 158 6.39 9.39 14.54
CA GLN A 158 7.21 8.73 13.52
C GLN A 158 6.34 7.94 12.53
N GLY A 159 5.31 7.25 13.04
CA GLY A 159 4.38 6.52 12.18
C GLY A 159 3.67 7.42 11.16
N LEU A 160 3.39 8.68 11.52
CA LEU A 160 2.80 9.66 10.61
C LEU A 160 3.81 10.15 9.57
N THR A 161 5.00 10.55 10.01
CA THR A 161 6.03 11.12 9.13
C THR A 161 6.52 10.11 8.09
N PHE A 162 6.78 8.85 8.48
CA PHE A 162 7.17 7.80 7.53
C PHE A 162 6.04 7.43 6.58
N THR A 163 4.78 7.43 7.02
CA THR A 163 3.64 7.17 6.13
C THR A 163 3.52 8.24 5.05
N ILE A 164 3.57 9.52 5.44
CA ILE A 164 3.52 10.65 4.50
C ILE A 164 4.74 10.64 3.57
N LEU A 165 5.94 10.44 4.12
CA LEU A 165 7.17 10.37 3.32
C LEU A 165 7.07 9.26 2.26
N THR A 166 6.53 8.10 2.62
CA THR A 166 6.35 6.99 1.69
C THR A 166 5.38 7.34 0.58
N PHE A 167 4.24 7.97 0.89
CA PHE A 167 3.30 8.44 -0.14
C PHE A 167 3.95 9.46 -1.08
N LEU A 168 4.71 10.41 -0.56
CA LEU A 168 5.44 11.39 -1.37
C LEU A 168 6.47 10.71 -2.29
N CYS A 169 7.18 9.70 -1.79
CA CYS A 169 8.14 8.92 -2.58
C CYS A 169 7.45 8.13 -3.70
N ILE A 170 6.32 7.48 -3.42
CA ILE A 170 5.52 6.77 -4.43
C ILE A 170 5.02 7.76 -5.50
N TRP A 171 4.45 8.91 -5.10
CA TRP A 171 3.98 9.93 -6.04
C TRP A 171 5.13 10.50 -6.88
N ALA A 172 6.29 10.74 -6.27
CA ALA A 172 7.46 11.19 -7.01
C ALA A 172 7.96 10.14 -8.00
N ALA A 173 7.91 8.85 -7.65
CA ALA A 173 8.23 7.76 -8.55
C ALA A 173 7.29 7.71 -9.75
N ASP A 174 5.98 7.76 -9.51
CA ASP A 174 4.96 7.70 -10.56
C ASP A 174 5.01 8.92 -11.49
N ILE A 175 5.11 10.12 -10.91
CA ILE A 175 5.22 11.37 -11.69
C ILE A 175 6.52 11.39 -12.48
N GLY A 176 7.64 11.05 -11.85
CA GLY A 176 8.96 11.00 -12.49
C GLY A 176 8.98 10.01 -13.66
N ALA A 177 8.47 8.80 -13.44
CA ALA A 177 8.38 7.78 -14.47
C ALA A 177 7.44 8.16 -15.61
N TYR A 178 6.29 8.75 -15.31
CA TYR A 178 5.33 9.19 -16.32
C TYR A 178 5.87 10.34 -17.17
N VAL A 179 6.38 11.39 -16.54
CA VAL A 179 6.85 12.60 -17.24
C VAL A 179 8.04 12.24 -18.13
N ILE A 180 9.09 11.65 -17.56
CA ILE A 180 10.30 11.35 -18.33
C ILE A 180 10.07 10.19 -19.30
N GLY A 181 9.30 9.17 -18.90
CA GLY A 181 8.95 8.07 -19.79
C GLY A 181 8.19 8.53 -21.04
N LYS A 182 7.36 9.58 -20.92
CA LYS A 182 6.63 10.16 -22.07
C LYS A 182 7.53 10.95 -23.02
N PHE A 183 8.52 11.69 -22.50
CA PHE A 183 9.38 12.55 -23.32
C PHE A 183 10.63 11.85 -23.86
N PHE A 184 11.22 10.96 -23.07
CA PHE A 184 12.52 10.35 -23.33
C PHE A 184 12.48 8.82 -23.42
N GLY A 185 11.32 8.20 -23.17
CA GLY A 185 11.18 6.75 -23.19
C GLY A 185 11.41 6.17 -24.57
N LYS A 186 12.42 5.32 -24.70
CA LYS A 186 12.76 4.62 -25.95
C LYS A 186 12.69 3.12 -25.78
N THR A 187 13.09 2.62 -24.60
CA THR A 187 13.21 1.19 -24.32
C THR A 187 12.03 0.72 -23.47
N ARG A 188 11.26 -0.27 -23.94
CA ARG A 188 10.15 -0.84 -23.17
C ARG A 188 10.69 -1.62 -21.97
N LEU A 189 10.02 -1.50 -20.82
CA LEU A 189 10.44 -2.15 -19.58
C LEU A 189 10.02 -3.64 -19.54
N SER A 190 8.83 -3.96 -20.03
CA SER A 190 8.29 -5.32 -20.02
C SER A 190 7.18 -5.46 -21.07
N ASP A 191 7.04 -6.66 -21.64
CA ASP A 191 5.94 -7.00 -22.54
C ASP A 191 4.56 -6.98 -21.84
N ILE A 192 4.55 -7.15 -20.51
CA ILE A 192 3.34 -7.12 -19.68
C ILE A 192 2.76 -5.70 -19.61
N SER A 193 3.64 -4.68 -19.59
CA SER A 193 3.26 -3.26 -19.51
C SER A 193 3.96 -2.44 -20.60
N PRO A 194 3.47 -2.48 -21.86
CA PRO A 194 4.17 -1.91 -23.02
C PRO A 194 4.29 -0.38 -23.00
N LYS A 195 3.59 0.29 -22.08
CA LYS A 195 3.64 1.74 -21.90
C LYS A 195 4.76 2.19 -20.94
N LYS A 196 5.32 1.28 -20.15
CA LYS A 196 6.41 1.59 -19.23
C LYS A 196 7.75 1.48 -19.94
N THR A 197 8.63 2.44 -19.68
CA THR A 197 9.96 2.50 -20.28
C THR A 197 11.04 2.36 -19.23
N VAL A 198 12.18 1.80 -19.61
CA VAL A 198 13.34 1.64 -18.71
C VAL A 198 13.83 3.01 -18.25
N GLU A 199 13.88 3.98 -19.17
CA GLU A 199 14.28 5.35 -18.83
C GLU A 199 13.30 5.95 -17.82
N GLY A 200 11.99 5.81 -18.04
CA GLY A 200 10.98 6.24 -17.08
C GLY A 200 11.18 5.61 -15.70
N ALA A 201 11.39 4.29 -15.63
CA ALA A 201 11.61 3.59 -14.38
C ALA A 201 12.83 4.13 -13.60
N VAL A 202 13.97 4.34 -14.27
CA VAL A 202 15.19 4.88 -13.63
C VAL A 202 14.95 6.28 -13.08
N PHE A 203 14.26 7.14 -13.84
CA PHE A 203 13.95 8.50 -13.39
C PHE A 203 12.91 8.52 -12.26
N GLY A 204 11.92 7.63 -12.28
CA GLY A 204 10.98 7.44 -11.18
C GLY A 204 11.69 7.05 -9.88
N ILE A 205 12.56 6.04 -9.94
CA ILE A 205 13.37 5.61 -8.77
C ILE A 205 14.25 6.77 -8.28
N THR A 206 14.87 7.51 -9.20
CA THR A 206 15.70 8.68 -8.84
C THR A 206 14.86 9.77 -8.16
N GLY A 207 13.64 10.03 -8.63
CA GLY A 207 12.70 10.96 -8.00
C GLY A 207 12.33 10.54 -6.58
N SER A 208 12.04 9.26 -6.37
CA SER A 208 11.82 8.68 -5.03
C SER A 208 13.04 8.86 -4.11
N VAL A 209 14.25 8.61 -4.61
CA VAL A 209 15.51 8.81 -3.87
C VAL A 209 15.70 10.27 -3.44
N ILE A 210 15.43 11.23 -4.33
CA ILE A 210 15.55 12.66 -4.02
C ILE A 210 14.56 13.04 -2.90
N VAL A 211 13.30 12.62 -3.01
CA VAL A 211 12.29 12.91 -1.97
C VAL A 211 12.65 12.25 -0.64
N ALA A 212 13.14 11.01 -0.65
CA ALA A 212 13.57 10.33 0.56
C ALA A 212 14.80 10.97 1.22
N LEU A 213 15.77 11.47 0.43
CA LEU A 213 16.92 12.23 0.95
C LEU A 213 16.48 13.54 1.62
N VAL A 214 15.59 14.28 0.97
CA VAL A 214 15.02 15.51 1.52
C VAL A 214 14.24 15.21 2.81
N GLY A 215 13.42 14.16 2.80
CA GLY A 215 12.70 13.70 3.99
C GLY A 215 13.63 13.28 5.12
N ALA A 216 14.69 12.52 4.83
CA ALA A 216 15.68 12.09 5.80
C ALA A 216 16.41 13.27 6.46
N TYR A 217 16.68 14.34 5.68
CA TYR A 217 17.28 15.57 6.18
C TYR A 217 16.32 16.29 7.15
N PHE A 218 15.06 16.49 6.76
CA PHE A 218 14.08 17.17 7.63
C PHE A 218 13.68 16.35 8.86
N LEU A 219 13.73 15.03 8.79
CA LEU A 219 13.47 14.13 9.93
C LEU A 219 14.71 13.87 10.80
N ASN A 220 15.86 14.49 10.47
CA ASN A 220 17.13 14.31 11.16
C ASN A 220 17.51 12.82 11.35
N LEU A 221 17.31 12.00 10.32
CA LEU A 221 17.61 10.57 10.38
C LEU A 221 19.13 10.34 10.49
N PRO A 222 19.57 9.29 11.22
CA PRO A 222 20.98 8.94 11.31
C PRO A 222 21.52 8.62 9.91
N HIS A 223 22.76 9.03 9.64
CA HIS A 223 23.41 8.83 8.34
C HIS A 223 22.51 9.21 7.14
N CYS A 224 21.90 10.39 7.20
CA CYS A 224 20.87 10.90 6.27
C CYS A 224 21.08 10.52 4.78
N LEU A 225 22.30 10.61 4.26
CA LEU A 225 22.59 10.26 2.87
C LEU A 225 22.39 8.76 2.59
N ILE A 226 22.84 7.90 3.49
CA ILE A 226 22.74 6.44 3.36
C ILE A 226 21.30 6.00 3.61
N THR A 227 20.70 6.45 4.72
CA THR A 227 19.33 6.06 5.09
C THR A 227 18.29 6.60 4.10
N GLY A 228 18.41 7.85 3.69
CA GLY A 228 17.52 8.45 2.70
C GLY A 228 17.65 7.80 1.31
N SER A 229 18.87 7.56 0.83
CA SER A 229 19.06 6.89 -0.47
C SER A 229 18.58 5.45 -0.47
N ALA A 230 18.88 4.68 0.58
CA ALA A 230 18.42 3.30 0.73
C ALA A 230 16.88 3.23 0.82
N LEU A 231 16.25 4.09 1.61
CA LEU A 231 14.79 4.15 1.73
C LEU A 231 14.13 4.52 0.40
N GLY A 232 14.61 5.56 -0.28
CA GLY A 232 14.03 5.99 -1.55
C GLY A 232 14.22 4.98 -2.69
N LEU A 233 15.36 4.27 -2.72
CA LEU A 233 15.60 3.19 -3.67
C LEU A 233 14.66 2.01 -3.42
N LEU A 234 14.52 1.62 -2.15
CA LEU A 234 13.59 0.57 -1.73
C LEU A 234 12.15 0.90 -2.11
N ILE A 235 11.67 2.11 -1.81
CA ILE A 235 10.32 2.56 -2.17
C ILE A 235 10.13 2.60 -3.69
N GLY A 236 11.10 3.16 -4.43
CA GLY A 236 11.00 3.29 -5.88
C GLY A 236 10.97 1.95 -6.61
N ILE A 237 11.72 0.96 -6.14
CA ILE A 237 11.69 -0.41 -6.70
C ILE A 237 10.39 -1.11 -6.30
N ALA A 238 9.97 -0.98 -5.04
CA ALA A 238 8.75 -1.62 -4.54
C ALA A 238 7.48 -1.11 -5.22
N SER A 239 7.39 0.21 -5.46
CA SER A 239 6.26 0.81 -6.19
C SER A 239 6.19 0.29 -7.63
N LEU A 240 7.34 0.26 -8.32
CA LEU A 240 7.43 -0.27 -9.67
C LEU A 240 7.02 -1.76 -9.74
N LEU A 241 7.46 -2.57 -8.76
CA LEU A 241 7.11 -3.99 -8.67
C LEU A 241 5.61 -4.18 -8.47
N GLY A 242 4.97 -3.35 -7.64
CA GLY A 242 3.52 -3.38 -7.42
C GLY A 242 2.73 -3.18 -8.70
N ASP A 243 2.99 -2.11 -9.42
CA ASP A 243 2.30 -1.81 -10.69
C ASP A 243 2.57 -2.88 -11.76
N LEU A 244 3.79 -3.44 -11.83
CA LEU A 244 4.08 -4.56 -12.74
C LEU A 244 3.33 -5.85 -12.36
N THR A 245 3.22 -6.15 -11.06
CA THR A 245 2.46 -7.31 -10.56
C THR A 245 0.98 -7.17 -10.90
N GLU A 246 0.42 -5.99 -10.68
CA GLU A 246 -0.98 -5.70 -10.97
C GLU A 246 -1.27 -5.71 -12.48
N SER A 247 -0.37 -5.13 -13.28
CA SER A 247 -0.38 -5.26 -14.74
C SER A 247 -0.35 -6.74 -15.18
N MET A 248 0.48 -7.59 -14.56
CA MET A 248 0.54 -9.02 -14.86
C MET A 248 -0.79 -9.72 -14.57
N LEU A 249 -1.39 -9.48 -13.40
CA LEU A 249 -2.68 -10.07 -13.02
C LEU A 249 -3.80 -9.69 -14.01
N LYS A 250 -3.84 -8.44 -14.46
CA LYS A 250 -4.82 -7.99 -15.46
C LYS A 250 -4.64 -8.66 -16.81
N ARG A 251 -3.39 -8.80 -17.27
CA ARG A 251 -3.08 -9.47 -18.55
C ARG A 251 -3.42 -10.95 -18.52
N ASP A 252 -3.14 -11.64 -17.41
CA ASP A 252 -3.55 -13.04 -17.26
C ASP A 252 -5.08 -13.18 -17.26
N ALA A 253 -5.78 -12.29 -16.55
CA ALA A 253 -7.24 -12.26 -16.51
C ALA A 253 -7.90 -11.84 -17.85
N GLY A 254 -7.11 -11.42 -18.85
CA GLY A 254 -7.62 -10.98 -20.15
C GLY A 254 -8.36 -9.63 -20.11
N VAL A 255 -8.24 -8.88 -19.02
CA VAL A 255 -8.88 -7.57 -18.84
C VAL A 255 -7.84 -6.45 -18.82
N LYS A 256 -8.29 -5.20 -19.03
CA LYS A 256 -7.42 -4.04 -19.05
C LYS A 256 -7.36 -3.29 -17.72
N ASP A 257 -8.50 -3.23 -17.02
CA ASP A 257 -8.69 -2.51 -15.75
C ASP A 257 -9.19 -3.54 -14.72
N SER A 258 -8.79 -3.42 -13.44
CA SER A 258 -9.13 -4.40 -12.38
C SER A 258 -10.61 -4.36 -11.98
N GLY A 259 -11.27 -3.22 -12.23
CA GLY A 259 -12.69 -3.01 -11.96
C GLY A 259 -13.22 -1.71 -12.56
N GLN A 260 -14.52 -1.48 -12.37
CA GLN A 260 -15.22 -0.23 -12.77
C GLN A 260 -15.82 0.49 -11.56
N LEU A 261 -15.35 0.14 -10.36
CA LEU A 261 -15.98 0.52 -9.09
C LEU A 261 -15.97 2.03 -8.86
N ILE A 262 -14.96 2.73 -9.38
CA ILE A 262 -14.94 4.20 -9.42
C ILE A 262 -15.25 4.69 -10.85
N PRO A 263 -16.39 5.38 -11.07
CA PRO A 263 -16.77 5.91 -12.38
C PRO A 263 -15.65 6.72 -13.02
N GLY A 264 -15.06 6.17 -14.08
CA GLY A 264 -13.97 6.80 -14.83
C GLY A 264 -12.57 6.68 -14.22
N HIS A 265 -12.35 6.02 -13.08
CA HIS A 265 -11.01 5.96 -12.44
C HIS A 265 -10.32 4.60 -12.47
N GLY A 266 -10.97 3.57 -13.03
CA GLY A 266 -10.51 2.19 -12.93
C GLY A 266 -10.94 1.56 -11.62
N GLY A 267 -10.27 0.50 -11.23
CA GLY A 267 -10.46 -0.14 -9.93
C GLY A 267 -9.65 0.50 -8.81
N ILE A 268 -9.96 0.14 -7.57
CA ILE A 268 -9.16 0.45 -6.38
C ILE A 268 -7.80 -0.25 -6.43
N LEU A 269 -7.75 -1.47 -6.98
CA LEU A 269 -6.51 -2.22 -7.10
C LEU A 269 -5.53 -1.53 -8.09
N ASP A 270 -6.04 -0.98 -9.19
CA ASP A 270 -5.28 -0.14 -10.14
C ASP A 270 -4.65 1.11 -9.49
N ARG A 271 -5.13 1.55 -8.33
CA ARG A 271 -4.68 2.77 -7.64
C ARG A 271 -3.78 2.50 -6.45
N THR A 272 -3.80 1.27 -5.96
CA THR A 272 -3.13 0.88 -4.72
C THR A 272 -2.02 -0.14 -4.94
N ASP A 273 -1.86 -0.62 -6.18
CA ASP A 273 -0.80 -1.53 -6.65
C ASP A 273 0.59 -1.19 -6.10
N SER A 274 1.02 0.05 -6.25
CA SER A 274 2.33 0.57 -5.86
C SER A 274 2.51 0.66 -4.34
N TYR A 275 1.40 0.67 -3.59
CA TYR A 275 1.39 0.79 -2.13
C TYR A 275 1.44 -0.57 -1.45
N ILE A 276 1.05 -1.65 -2.14
CA ILE A 276 0.94 -3.00 -1.56
C ILE A 276 2.31 -3.52 -1.12
N PHE A 277 3.30 -3.57 -2.02
CA PHE A 277 4.64 -4.06 -1.67
C PHE A 277 5.47 -3.05 -0.89
N THR A 278 5.17 -1.76 -1.02
CA THR A 278 5.95 -0.71 -0.35
C THR A 278 5.73 -0.71 1.16
N ALA A 279 4.51 -0.98 1.64
CA ALA A 279 4.16 -0.96 3.06
C ALA A 279 5.04 -1.85 3.96
N PRO A 280 5.17 -3.17 3.72
CA PRO A 280 5.99 -4.05 4.55
C PRO A 280 7.48 -3.68 4.50
N LEU A 281 7.98 -3.30 3.33
CA LEU A 281 9.40 -3.00 3.16
C LEU A 281 9.79 -1.74 3.93
N VAL A 282 8.96 -0.70 3.91
CA VAL A 282 9.17 0.50 4.71
C VAL A 282 9.03 0.20 6.21
N TYR A 283 8.01 -0.57 6.61
CA TYR A 283 7.83 -0.95 8.00
C TYR A 283 9.07 -1.66 8.57
N TYR A 284 9.60 -2.65 7.86
CA TYR A 284 10.80 -3.36 8.30
C TYR A 284 12.07 -2.51 8.20
N PHE A 285 12.19 -1.64 7.19
CA PHE A 285 13.29 -0.69 7.11
C PHE A 285 13.33 0.20 8.37
N VAL A 286 12.19 0.76 8.77
CA VAL A 286 12.11 1.64 9.94
C VAL A 286 12.35 0.86 11.24
N THR A 287 11.71 -0.30 11.40
CA THR A 287 11.78 -1.07 12.65
C THR A 287 13.11 -1.78 12.86
N LEU A 288 13.76 -2.28 11.81
CA LEU A 288 15.00 -3.06 11.91
C LEU A 288 16.28 -2.26 11.65
N LEU A 289 16.24 -1.18 10.88
CA LEU A 289 17.46 -0.42 10.52
C LEU A 289 17.54 0.96 11.18
N LEU A 290 16.41 1.59 11.52
CA LEU A 290 16.40 2.91 12.15
C LEU A 290 16.17 2.86 13.66
N ARG A 291 15.49 1.82 14.16
CA ARG A 291 15.22 1.63 15.60
C ARG A 291 16.16 0.61 16.29
N SER A 292 17.11 0.04 15.55
CA SER A 292 18.12 -0.91 16.06
C SER A 292 19.27 -0.23 16.77
#